data_AF-A0A4Z0MQ00-F1
#
_entry.id   AF-A0A4Z0MQ00-F1
#
_cell.length_a   1.000
_cell.length_b   1.000
_cell.length_c   1.000
_cell.angle_alpha   90.00
_cell.angle_beta   90.00
_cell.angle_gamma   90.00
#
_symmetry.space_group_name_H-M   'P 1'
#
loop_
_entity.id
_entity.type
_entity.pdbx_description
1 polymer ?
#
loop_
_entity_poly.entity_id
_entity_poly.type
_entity_poly.pdbx_seq_one_letter_code
_entity_poly.pdbx_strand_id
1 'polypeptide(L)' 'MPWPLSPPTRRLVGLLFLLSGALLVIGEALRMYVLYTLYATQGPNAITSVQIVINLTLLVLGLLMLRYGWRERRGNDTVD' A
#
# COMPACT_ATOMS: atom_id res chain seq x y z
N MET A 1 16.59 -14.17 -12.71
CA MET A 1 16.69 -14.88 -11.42
C MET A 1 15.83 -16.13 -11.52
N PRO A 2 16.36 -17.33 -11.22
CA PRO A 2 15.57 -18.55 -11.33
C PRO A 2 14.43 -18.49 -10.31
N TRP A 3 13.21 -18.40 -10.83
CA TRP A 3 11.99 -18.65 -10.10
C TRP A 3 11.81 -20.17 -10.04
N PRO A 4 11.49 -20.77 -8.88
CA PRO A 4 11.02 -20.15 -7.65
C PRO A 4 12.12 -19.68 -6.67
N LEU A 5 11.85 -18.57 -5.97
CA LEU A 5 12.66 -18.10 -4.83
C LEU A 5 12.67 -19.12 -3.70
N SER A 6 13.79 -19.24 -2.98
CA SER A 6 13.89 -20.14 -1.84
C SER A 6 12.83 -19.80 -0.77
N PRO A 7 12.26 -20.81 -0.06
CA PRO A 7 11.23 -20.59 0.96
C PRO A 7 11.53 -19.50 2.01
N PRO A 8 12.76 -19.35 2.55
CA PRO A 8 13.06 -18.27 3.49
C PRO A 8 13.04 -16.88 2.82
N THR A 9 13.50 -16.76 1.57
CA THR A 9 13.49 -15.49 0.84
C THR A 9 12.06 -15.05 0.50
N ARG A 10 11.15 -15.98 0.17
CA ARG A 10 9.73 -15.68 -0.04
C ARG A 10 9.06 -15.09 1.20
N ARG A 11 9.32 -15.65 2.38
CA ARG A 11 8.78 -15.14 3.66
C ARG A 11 9.29 -13.74 3.97
N LEU A 12 10.57 -13.46 3.73
CA LEU A 12 11.18 -12.14 3.89
C LEU A 12 10.55 -11.13 2.91
N VAL A 13 10.42 -11.48 1.64
CA VAL A 13 9.79 -10.61 0.63
C VAL A 13 8.33 -10.31 1.00
N GLY A 14 7.56 -11.32 1.43
CA GLY A 14 6.19 -11.12 1.90
C GLY A 14 6.09 -10.19 3.13
N LEU A 15 7.05 -10.32 4.06
CA LEU A 15 7.20 -9.42 5.21
C LEU A 15 7.47 -7.97 4.79
N LEU A 16 8.40 -7.76 3.86
CA LEU A 16 8.74 -6.44 3.35
C LEU A 16 7.54 -5.79 2.67
N PHE A 17 6.82 -6.54 1.82
CA PHE A 17 5.61 -6.04 1.18
C PHE A 17 4.51 -5.66 2.19
N LEU A 18 4.35 -6.44 3.26
CA LEU A 18 3.38 -6.13 4.31
C LEU A 18 3.78 -4.87 5.09
N LEU A 19 5.05 -4.74 5.48
CA LEU A 19 5.53 -3.58 6.22
C LEU A 19 5.45 -2.31 5.36
N SER A 20 5.95 -2.36 4.12
CA SER A 20 5.89 -1.24 3.18
C SER A 20 4.45 -0.86 2.85
N GLY A 21 3.57 -1.84 2.59
CA GLY A 21 2.16 -1.59 2.35
C GLY A 21 1.45 -0.97 3.57
N ALA A 22 1.72 -1.46 4.77
CA ALA A 22 1.15 -0.92 6.00
C ALA A 22 1.62 0.52 6.26
N LEU A 23 2.92 0.79 6.16
CA LEU A 23 3.48 2.13 6.29
C LEU A 23 2.89 3.10 5.28
N LEU A 24 2.73 2.66 4.02
CA LEU A 24 2.16 3.48 2.97
C LEU A 24 0.68 3.80 3.25
N VAL A 25 -0.12 2.81 3.65
CA VAL A 25 -1.54 3.04 4.01
C VAL A 25 -1.67 3.98 5.22
N ILE A 26 -0.81 3.83 6.23
CA ILE A 26 -0.79 4.74 7.40
C ILE A 26 -0.43 6.16 6.95
N GLY A 27 0.62 6.31 6.14
CA GLY A 27 1.03 7.60 5.60
C GLY A 27 -0.08 8.26 4.78
N GLU A 28 -0.79 7.47 3.97
CA GLU A 28 -1.92 7.95 3.17
C GLU A 28 -3.11 8.36 4.04
N ALA A 29 -3.42 7.62 5.10
CA ALA A 29 -4.47 7.98 6.06
C ALA A 29 -4.17 9.32 6.75
N LEU A 30 -2.91 9.55 7.15
CA LEU A 30 -2.47 10.83 7.71
C LEU A 30 -2.56 11.97 6.68
N ARG A 31 -2.16 11.70 5.43
CA ARG A 31 -2.25 12.67 4.34
C ARG A 31 -3.70 13.05 4.01
N MET A 32 -4.61 12.07 4.04
CA MET A 32 -6.04 12.27 3.87
C MET A 32 -6.60 13.22 4.94
N TYR A 33 -6.15 13.06 6.20
CA TYR A 33 -6.52 13.96 7.29
C TYR A 33 -6.05 15.40 7.04
N VAL A 34 -4.81 15.58 6.57
CA VAL A 34 -4.29 16.92 6.23
C VAL A 34 -5.08 17.55 5.08
N LEU A 35 -5.45 16.77 4.06
CA LEU A 35 -6.28 17.28 2.97
C LEU A 35 -7.67 17.67 3.43
N TYR A 36 -8.26 16.88 4.32
CA TYR A 36 -9.54 17.22 4.93
C TYR A 36 -9.48 18.54 5.70
N THR A 37 -8.43 18.77 6.50
CA THR A 37 -8.29 20.05 7.21
C THR A 37 -8.05 21.22 6.26
N LEU A 38 -7.32 21.00 5.16
CA LEU A 38 -7.11 22.00 4.10
C LEU A 38 -8.43 22.34 3.38
N TYR A 39 -9.23 21.35 3.04
CA TYR A 39 -10.57 21.53 2.49
C TYR A 39 -11.48 22.33 3.43
N ALA A 40 -11.47 21.98 4.71
CA ALA A 40 -12.30 22.62 5.71
C ALA A 40 -11.91 24.09 5.96
N THR A 41 -10.64 24.44 5.82
CA THR A 41 -10.12 25.78 6.12
C THR A 41 -10.08 26.71 4.90
N GLN A 42 -9.73 26.19 3.73
CA GLN A 42 -9.48 26.99 2.51
C GLN A 42 -10.52 26.74 1.41
N GLY A 43 -11.46 25.83 1.64
CA GLY A 43 -12.53 25.50 0.70
C GLY A 43 -12.08 24.61 -0.47
N PRO A 44 -12.98 24.37 -1.44
CA PRO A 44 -12.77 23.37 -2.50
C PRO A 44 -11.61 23.66 -3.44
N ASN A 45 -11.28 24.94 -3.66
CA ASN A 45 -10.24 25.36 -4.60
C ASN A 45 -8.82 25.06 -4.09
N ALA A 46 -8.67 24.72 -2.81
CA ALA A 46 -7.39 24.40 -2.20
C ALA A 46 -6.89 22.99 -2.52
N ILE A 47 -7.77 22.11 -3.03
CA ILE A 47 -7.43 20.74 -3.42
C ILE A 47 -7.44 20.63 -4.94
N THR A 48 -6.34 20.13 -5.48
CA THR A 48 -6.24 19.87 -6.92
C THR A 48 -6.67 18.44 -7.26
N SER A 49 -7.29 18.26 -8.42
CA SER A 49 -7.68 16.92 -8.91
C SER A 49 -6.47 15.98 -9.02
N VAL A 50 -5.31 16.51 -9.39
CA VAL A 50 -4.05 15.75 -9.47
C VAL A 50 -3.66 15.17 -8.11
N GLN A 51 -3.78 15.96 -7.02
CA GLN A 51 -3.50 15.45 -5.67
C GLN A 51 -4.44 14.31 -5.29
N ILE A 52 -5.74 14.44 -5.59
CA ILE A 52 -6.72 13.38 -5.31
C ILE A 52 -6.37 12.09 -6.06
N VAL A 53 -6.01 12.19 -7.34
CA VAL A 53 -5.63 11.02 -8.16
C VAL A 53 -4.37 10.35 -7.61
N ILE A 54 -3.36 11.14 -7.21
CA ILE A 54 -2.12 10.61 -6.63
C ILE A 54 -2.42 9.85 -5.33
N ASN A 55 -3.21 10.43 -4.44
CA ASN A 55 -3.61 9.81 -3.17
C ASN A 55 -4.36 8.50 -3.37
N LEU A 56 -5.33 8.49 -4.29
CA LEU A 56 -6.06 7.27 -4.65
C LEU A 56 -5.12 6.20 -5.22
N THR A 57 -4.19 6.59 -6.07
CA THR A 57 -3.20 5.67 -6.66
C THR A 57 -2.29 5.09 -5.59
N LEU A 58 -1.78 5.92 -4.67
CA LEU A 58 -0.98 5.49 -3.54
C LEU A 58 -1.75 4.56 -2.62
N LEU A 59 -3.00 4.89 -2.29
CA LEU A 59 -3.86 4.02 -1.49
C LEU A 59 -4.03 2.64 -2.12
N VAL A 60 -4.34 2.60 -3.43
CA VAL A 60 -4.47 1.33 -4.18
C VAL A 60 -3.15 0.56 -4.17
N LEU A 61 -2.01 1.23 -4.40
CA LEU A 61 -0.69 0.59 -4.35
C LEU A 61 -0.39 0.00 -2.96
N GLY A 62 -0.70 0.73 -1.88
CA GLY A 62 -0.52 0.24 -0.51
C GLY A 62 -1.35 -1.00 -0.23
N LEU A 63 -2.63 -0.99 -0.63
CA LEU A 63 -3.52 -2.15 -0.51
C LEU A 63 -3.06 -3.33 -1.35
N LEU A 64 -2.54 -3.10 -2.56
CA LEU A 64 -1.96 -4.14 -3.40
C LEU A 64 -0.71 -4.75 -2.76
N MET A 65 0.18 -3.92 -2.21
CA MET A 65 1.36 -4.41 -1.49
C MET A 65 0.97 -5.28 -0.29
N LEU A 66 -0.04 -4.86 0.48
CA LEU A 66 -0.59 -5.67 1.56
C LEU A 66 -1.15 -7.00 1.05
N ARG A 67 -1.93 -6.98 -0.03
CA ARG A 67 -2.49 -8.18 -0.66
C ARG A 67 -1.40 -9.13 -1.15
N TYR A 68 -0.36 -8.62 -1.81
CA TYR A 68 0.76 -9.41 -2.31
C TYR A 68 1.58 -10.00 -1.18
N GLY A 69 1.95 -9.20 -0.17
CA GLY A 69 2.70 -9.69 0.97
C GLY A 69 1.92 -10.73 1.79
N TRP A 70 0.60 -10.56 1.88
CA TRP A 70 -0.27 -11.54 2.52
C TRP A 70 -0.40 -12.84 1.71
N ARG A 71 -0.50 -12.74 0.37
CA ARG A 71 -0.51 -13.92 -0.52
C ARG A 71 0.81 -14.69 -0.41
N GLU A 72 1.93 -14.00 -0.35
CA GLU A 72 3.25 -14.63 -0.27
C GLU A 72 3.48 -15.35 1.07
N ARG A 73 2.90 -14.82 2.17
CA ARG A 73 2.92 -15.47 3.48
C ARG A 73 2.03 -16.70 3.60
N ARG A 74 0.84 -16.66 3.00
CA ARG A 74 -0.09 -17.81 3.05
C ARG A 74 0.42 -19.01 2.28
N GLY A 75 1.46 -18.85 1.47
CA GLY A 75 1.96 -19.94 0.65
C GLY A 75 0.91 -20.38 -0.35
N ASN A 76 1.37 -21.05 -1.39
CA ASN A 76 0.46 -21.87 -2.16
C ASN A 76 0.32 -23.17 -1.35
N ASP A 77 -0.56 -23.19 -0.34
CA ASP A 77 -0.97 -24.41 0.40
C ASP A 77 -1.74 -25.40 -0.51
N THR A 78 -1.53 -25.34 -1.83
CA THR A 78 -2.24 -26.08 -2.87
C THR A 78 -1.30 -26.65 -3.93
N VAL A 79 -0.08 -27.07 -3.57
CA VAL A 79 0.70 -28.01 -4.40
C VAL A 79 1.11 -29.16 -3.48
N ASP A 80 0.34 -30.24 -3.61
CA ASP A 80 0.59 -31.67 -3.36
C ASP A 80 1.56 -32.08 -2.23
#